data_AF-A0AA38X534-F1
#
_entry.id   AF-A0AA38X534-F1
#
_cell.length_a   1.000
_cell.length_b   1.000
_cell.length_c   1.000
_cell.angle_alpha   90.00
_cell.angle_beta   90.00
_cell.angle_gamma   90.00
#
_symmetry.space_group_name_H-M   'P 1'
#
loop_
_entity.id
_entity.type
_entity.pdbx_description
1 polymer ?
#
loop_
_entity_poly.entity_id
_entity_poly.type
_entity_poly.pdbx_seq_one_letter_code
_entity_poly.pdbx_strand_id
1 'polypeptide(L)'
;MLRTACDSDFREAASGQIDLSEDDPKIVTRVVLFMYTSDYDPRKVPAFLIPGQAEEGSPMTEAEGNNSSSNAAKAPARPKPLPGKKGRSTVRTMTAPEKEPVTAETFEALKINALVYKCADFLGIENLKMLAAERFMSDARVAYLDEKFAEPLQVMYESTRPDDEYLRVPATALCVKHGESFPAASDTVKVLEEYEHSVWGVYKPLFTEGYGQDHSRLDNLISKINDRLSQNGSDCGNRIVETGL
;
A
#
# COMPACT_ATOMS: atom_id res chain seq x y z
N MET A 1 8.54 16.07 8.25
CA MET A 1 7.70 16.83 9.22
C MET A 1 8.01 16.43 10.67
N LEU A 2 7.99 15.13 10.99
CA LEU A 2 8.17 14.63 12.37
C LEU A 2 9.44 15.14 13.08
N ARG A 3 10.59 15.15 12.40
CA ARG A 3 11.83 15.66 12.97
C ARG A 3 11.72 17.13 13.39
N THR A 4 11.14 17.95 12.53
CA THR A 4 10.90 19.37 12.82
C THR A 4 9.96 19.50 14.01
N ALA A 5 8.86 18.74 14.05
CA ALA A 5 7.90 18.78 15.16
C ALA A 5 8.51 18.42 16.53
N CYS A 6 9.53 17.55 16.56
CA CYS A 6 10.22 17.16 17.80
C CYS A 6 11.40 18.07 18.18
N ASP A 7 12.02 18.76 17.22
CA ASP A 7 13.28 19.50 17.42
C ASP A 7 13.09 21.03 17.55
N SER A 8 11.87 21.56 17.44
CA SER A 8 11.63 23.02 17.41
C SER A 8 10.67 23.51 18.50
N ASP A 9 10.44 24.81 18.61
CA ASP A 9 9.67 25.46 19.70
C ASP A 9 8.14 25.20 19.65
N PHE A 10 7.72 24.10 19.04
CA PHE A 10 6.31 23.75 18.93
C PHE A 10 5.81 23.06 20.21
N ARG A 11 4.48 23.06 20.38
CA ARG A 11 3.84 22.45 21.56
C ARG A 11 4.16 20.97 21.64
N GLU A 12 4.30 20.29 20.50
CA GLU A 12 4.60 18.88 20.35
C GLU A 12 5.98 18.53 20.93
N ALA A 13 6.99 19.38 20.72
CA ALA A 13 8.32 19.20 21.30
C ALA A 13 8.29 19.38 22.82
N ALA A 14 7.54 20.37 23.31
CA ALA A 14 7.41 20.64 24.74
C ALA A 14 6.56 19.60 25.49
N SER A 15 5.49 19.10 24.86
CA SER A 15 4.58 18.11 25.43
C SER A 15 5.06 16.68 25.26
N GLY A 16 5.89 16.42 24.24
CA GLY A 16 6.21 15.06 23.79
C GLY A 16 5.01 14.31 23.22
N GLN A 17 3.95 15.01 22.82
CA GLN A 17 2.70 14.44 22.33
C GLN A 17 2.30 15.05 20.98
N ILE A 18 2.05 14.18 19.99
CA ILE A 18 1.49 14.53 18.69
C ILE A 18 0.03 14.10 18.69
N ASP A 19 -0.89 15.04 18.41
CA ASP A 19 -2.32 14.77 18.30
C ASP A 19 -2.65 14.33 16.87
N LEU A 20 -3.15 13.10 16.73
CA LEU A 20 -3.59 12.49 15.46
C LEU A 20 -5.05 12.02 15.57
N SER A 21 -5.86 12.70 16.40
CA SER A 21 -7.26 12.33 16.65
C SER A 21 -8.18 12.46 15.44
N GLU A 22 -7.77 13.21 14.41
CA GLU A 22 -8.50 13.37 13.15
C GLU A 22 -8.31 12.17 12.20
N ASP A 23 -7.28 11.33 12.43
CA ASP A 23 -6.99 10.17 11.61
C ASP A 23 -7.61 8.89 12.18
N ASP A 24 -7.93 7.92 11.31
CA ASP A 24 -8.42 6.61 11.74
C ASP A 24 -7.32 5.89 12.56
N PRO A 25 -7.61 5.47 13.82
CA PRO A 25 -6.66 4.75 14.66
C PRO A 25 -6.02 3.54 13.96
N LYS A 26 -6.76 2.84 13.10
CA LYS A 26 -6.23 1.69 12.35
C LYS A 26 -5.19 2.09 11.30
N ILE A 27 -5.29 3.29 10.73
CA ILE A 27 -4.32 3.82 9.77
C ILE A 27 -3.08 4.29 10.53
N VAL A 28 -3.26 5.05 11.61
CA VAL A 28 -2.16 5.48 12.48
C VAL A 28 -1.38 4.27 13.03
N THR A 29 -2.07 3.21 13.47
CA THR A 29 -1.41 1.98 13.91
C THR A 29 -0.55 1.35 12.82
N ARG A 30 -0.95 1.40 11.55
CA ARG A 30 -0.12 0.89 10.43
C ARG A 30 1.10 1.77 10.18
N VAL A 31 0.95 3.08 10.30
CA VAL A 31 2.09 4.01 10.24
C VAL A 31 3.09 3.70 11.35
N VAL A 32 2.62 3.52 12.59
CA VAL A 32 3.45 3.15 13.73
C VAL A 32 4.11 1.80 13.50
N LEU A 33 3.37 0.78 13.05
CA LEU A 33 3.91 -0.55 12.76
C LEU A 33 5.05 -0.47 11.73
N PHE A 34 4.87 0.34 10.68
CA PHE A 34 5.92 0.60 9.71
C PHE A 34 7.16 1.24 10.34
N MET A 35 7.00 2.22 11.22
CA MET A 35 8.17 2.85 11.87
C MET A 35 9.02 1.85 12.67
N TYR A 36 8.41 0.80 13.24
CA TYR A 36 9.13 -0.21 14.02
C TYR A 36 9.63 -1.41 13.20
N THR A 37 8.90 -1.79 12.15
CA THR A 37 9.17 -3.04 11.41
C THR A 37 9.61 -2.80 9.97
N SER A 38 9.59 -1.54 9.51
CA SER A 38 9.71 -1.13 8.11
C SER A 38 8.66 -1.75 7.19
N ASP A 39 7.55 -2.24 7.76
CA ASP A 39 6.45 -2.84 7.03
C ASP A 39 5.09 -2.66 7.74
N TYR A 40 3.98 -2.88 7.04
CA TYR A 40 2.64 -2.99 7.60
C TYR A 40 1.81 -4.01 6.81
N ASP A 41 0.70 -4.51 7.35
CA ASP A 41 -0.23 -5.34 6.59
C ASP A 41 -1.54 -4.55 6.36
N PRO A 42 -1.97 -4.32 5.12
CA PRO A 42 -3.24 -3.64 4.86
C PRO A 42 -4.44 -4.46 5.36
N ARG A 43 -4.34 -5.79 5.41
CA ARG A 43 -5.44 -6.71 5.77
C ARG A 43 -5.44 -7.08 7.25
N LYS A 44 -4.32 -6.93 7.96
CA LYS A 44 -4.20 -7.35 9.36
C LYS A 44 -3.55 -6.28 10.22
N VAL A 45 -4.17 -6.00 11.36
CA VAL A 45 -3.58 -5.19 12.42
C VAL A 45 -3.61 -6.03 13.70
N PRO A 46 -2.49 -6.13 14.43
CA PRO A 46 -2.49 -6.79 15.72
C PRO A 46 -3.47 -6.11 16.69
N ALA A 47 -4.39 -6.87 17.27
CA ALA A 47 -5.48 -6.34 18.10
C ALA A 47 -4.97 -5.51 19.29
N PHE A 48 -3.81 -5.85 19.86
CA PHE A 48 -3.20 -5.11 20.97
C PHE A 48 -2.70 -3.71 20.60
N LEU A 49 -2.65 -3.37 19.30
CA LEU A 49 -2.26 -2.06 18.80
C LEU A 49 -3.45 -1.19 18.39
N ILE A 50 -4.70 -1.67 18.56
CA ILE A 50 -5.90 -0.90 18.25
C ILE A 50 -6.41 -0.28 19.56
N PRO A 51 -6.30 1.05 19.74
CA PRO A 51 -6.84 1.73 20.91
C PRO A 51 -8.35 1.47 21.04
N GLY A 52 -8.79 1.00 22.20
CA GLY A 52 -10.22 0.74 22.48
C GLY A 52 -10.74 -0.67 22.15
N GLN A 53 -9.89 -1.60 21.69
CA GLN A 53 -10.27 -3.03 21.55
C GLN A 53 -9.78 -3.94 22.69
N ALA A 54 -9.13 -3.38 23.71
CA ALA A 54 -9.01 -4.04 25.00
C ALA A 54 -10.33 -3.84 25.76
N GLU A 55 -10.94 -4.92 26.24
CA GLU A 55 -12.16 -4.96 27.06
C GLU A 55 -13.52 -5.04 26.36
N GLU A 56 -13.76 -6.04 25.49
CA GLU A 56 -15.07 -6.71 25.45
C GLU A 56 -14.89 -8.22 25.21
N GLY A 57 -14.93 -9.00 26.29
CA GLY A 57 -15.29 -10.43 26.22
C GLY A 57 -14.16 -11.45 26.15
N SER A 58 -13.41 -11.62 27.23
CA SER A 58 -13.04 -12.98 27.64
C SER A 58 -13.20 -13.12 29.16
N PRO A 59 -14.00 -14.09 29.64
CA PRO A 59 -14.16 -14.32 31.05
C PRO A 59 -12.86 -14.93 31.57
N MET A 60 -12.11 -14.17 32.37
CA MET A 60 -11.18 -14.77 33.31
C MET A 60 -12.01 -15.58 34.31
N THR A 61 -12.12 -16.88 34.07
CA THR A 61 -12.40 -17.82 35.15
C THR A 61 -11.19 -17.82 36.06
N GLU A 62 -11.36 -17.21 37.22
CA GLU A 62 -10.50 -17.39 38.38
C GLU A 62 -10.41 -18.88 38.72
N ALA A 63 -9.19 -19.41 38.71
CA ALA A 63 -8.86 -20.63 39.41
C ALA A 63 -7.51 -20.42 40.10
N GLU A 64 -7.61 -20.07 41.38
CA GLU A 64 -6.51 -20.16 42.35
C GLU A 64 -5.97 -21.59 42.44
N GLY A 65 -4.67 -21.74 42.71
CA GLY A 65 -4.14 -22.99 43.24
C GLY A 65 -2.69 -23.32 42.90
N ASN A 66 -1.77 -22.80 43.71
CA ASN A 66 -0.50 -23.40 44.16
C ASN A 66 0.26 -24.41 43.26
N ASN A 67 1.52 -24.12 42.92
CA ASN A 67 2.66 -24.63 43.71
C ASN A 67 4.02 -24.18 43.16
N SER A 68 4.91 -23.84 44.08
CA SER A 68 6.35 -23.65 43.89
C SER A 68 7.06 -24.97 43.58
N SER A 69 8.01 -24.97 42.63
CA SER A 69 9.42 -25.30 42.91
C SER A 69 10.28 -25.37 41.66
N SER A 70 11.51 -24.88 41.85
CA SER A 70 12.70 -24.95 41.02
C SER A 70 12.94 -26.28 40.29
N ASN A 71 13.55 -26.20 39.10
CA ASN A 71 14.82 -26.87 38.86
C ASN A 71 15.58 -26.34 37.62
N ALA A 72 16.90 -26.41 37.77
CA ALA A 72 17.93 -25.81 36.97
C ALA A 72 18.30 -26.59 35.70
N ALA A 73 18.87 -25.85 34.75
CA ALA A 73 19.96 -26.21 33.84
C ALA A 73 19.93 -27.57 33.11
N LYS A 74 19.76 -27.52 31.77
CA LYS A 74 20.61 -28.31 30.85
C LYS A 74 20.45 -27.90 29.38
N ALA A 75 21.45 -27.20 28.84
CA ALA A 75 21.98 -27.47 27.50
C ALA A 75 22.85 -28.75 27.61
N PRO A 76 23.14 -29.56 26.55
CA PRO A 76 23.43 -29.14 25.19
C PRO A 76 22.96 -30.11 24.07
N ALA A 77 23.21 -29.75 22.81
CA ALA A 77 23.95 -30.55 21.82
C ALA A 77 23.38 -30.47 20.39
N ARG A 78 24.26 -29.95 19.53
CA ARG A 78 24.27 -30.01 18.07
C ARG A 78 24.48 -31.45 17.57
N PRO A 79 23.97 -31.80 16.39
CA PRO A 79 24.73 -32.63 15.46
C PRO A 79 24.98 -31.96 14.10
N LYS A 80 26.00 -32.51 13.45
CA LYS A 80 26.80 -32.04 12.31
C LYS A 80 26.15 -32.35 10.92
N PRO A 81 26.73 -31.83 9.81
CA PRO A 81 26.11 -31.75 8.49
C PRO A 81 26.38 -32.99 7.61
N LEU A 82 25.77 -33.04 6.41
CA LEU A 82 26.16 -33.66 5.11
C LEU A 82 24.89 -34.06 4.30
N PRO A 83 24.93 -34.43 3.00
CA PRO A 83 25.78 -34.03 1.86
C PRO A 83 24.96 -33.55 0.63
N GLY A 84 25.62 -32.88 -0.32
CA GLY A 84 24.99 -32.41 -1.57
C GLY A 84 24.58 -33.53 -2.54
N LYS A 85 23.50 -33.31 -3.29
CA LYS A 85 23.19 -34.01 -4.54
C LYS A 85 22.53 -33.08 -5.57
N LYS A 86 23.34 -32.80 -6.59
CA LYS A 86 23.10 -32.68 -8.04
C LYS A 86 21.65 -32.56 -8.53
N GLY A 87 21.46 -31.47 -9.27
CA GLY A 87 20.65 -31.29 -10.47
C GLY A 87 19.69 -32.40 -10.89
N ARG A 88 18.40 -32.03 -10.95
CA ARG A 88 17.47 -32.56 -11.94
C ARG A 88 16.53 -31.45 -12.37
N SER A 89 16.70 -31.05 -13.62
CA SER A 89 15.78 -30.21 -14.37
C SER A 89 14.43 -30.93 -14.43
N THR A 90 13.44 -30.41 -13.70
CA THR A 90 12.04 -30.74 -13.89
C THR A 90 11.46 -29.66 -14.78
N VAL A 91 11.12 -30.08 -15.99
CA VAL A 91 10.31 -29.34 -16.96
C VAL A 91 9.07 -28.82 -16.25
N ARG A 92 9.05 -27.50 -16.01
CA ARG A 92 7.88 -26.79 -15.50
C ARG A 92 6.95 -26.61 -16.68
N THR A 93 5.98 -27.50 -16.79
CA THR A 93 4.76 -27.29 -17.57
C THR A 93 4.21 -25.91 -17.20
N MET A 94 4.20 -25.01 -18.18
CA MET A 94 3.64 -23.67 -18.06
C MET A 94 2.12 -23.79 -18.02
N THR A 95 1.57 -24.02 -16.84
CA THR A 95 0.15 -23.83 -16.57
C THR A 95 -0.11 -22.33 -16.46
N ALA A 96 -1.08 -21.84 -17.24
CA ALA A 96 -1.47 -20.44 -17.31
C ALA A 96 -1.82 -19.88 -15.91
N PRO A 97 -1.52 -18.60 -15.62
CA PRO A 97 -1.84 -17.98 -14.34
C PRO A 97 -3.36 -17.92 -14.19
N GLU A 98 -3.87 -18.74 -13.28
CA GLU A 98 -5.23 -18.68 -12.78
C GLU A 98 -5.41 -17.35 -12.05
N LYS A 99 -6.34 -16.52 -12.52
CA LYS A 99 -6.64 -15.19 -11.95
C LYS A 99 -7.13 -15.40 -10.52
N GLU A 100 -6.35 -15.01 -9.51
CA GLU A 100 -6.84 -15.04 -8.13
C GLU A 100 -8.12 -14.19 -8.03
N PRO A 101 -9.18 -14.68 -7.36
CA PRO A 101 -10.44 -13.99 -7.29
C PRO A 101 -10.27 -12.68 -6.50
N VAL A 102 -10.73 -11.57 -7.08
CA VAL A 102 -10.77 -10.28 -6.39
C VAL A 102 -11.76 -10.40 -5.23
N THR A 103 -11.30 -10.13 -4.00
CA THR A 103 -12.10 -10.30 -2.77
C THR A 103 -12.51 -8.95 -2.19
N ALA A 104 -13.50 -8.94 -1.29
CA ALA A 104 -13.86 -7.76 -0.50
C ALA A 104 -12.65 -7.18 0.25
N GLU A 105 -11.76 -8.04 0.74
CA GLU A 105 -10.52 -7.66 1.42
C GLU A 105 -9.56 -6.88 0.50
N THR A 106 -9.64 -7.06 -0.82
CA THR A 106 -8.82 -6.33 -1.79
C THR A 106 -9.24 -4.86 -1.88
N PHE A 107 -10.55 -4.59 -1.90
CA PHE A 107 -11.06 -3.21 -1.93
C PHE A 107 -10.81 -2.47 -0.62
N GLU A 108 -10.95 -3.16 0.51
CA GLU A 108 -10.56 -2.59 1.81
C GLU A 108 -9.05 -2.30 1.86
N ALA A 109 -8.21 -3.22 1.36
CA ALA A 109 -6.78 -3.01 1.28
C ALA A 109 -6.42 -1.80 0.40
N LEU A 110 -7.10 -1.59 -0.72
CA LEU A 110 -6.94 -0.41 -1.57
C LEU A 110 -7.25 0.88 -0.80
N LYS A 111 -8.41 0.96 -0.11
CA LYS A 111 -8.76 2.12 0.71
C LYS A 111 -7.73 2.39 1.80
N ILE A 112 -7.30 1.34 2.49
CA ILE A 112 -6.30 1.42 3.57
C ILE A 112 -4.96 1.93 3.02
N ASN A 113 -4.51 1.43 1.88
CA ASN A 113 -3.26 1.89 1.27
C ASN A 113 -3.35 3.37 0.83
N ALA A 114 -4.48 3.82 0.31
CA ALA A 114 -4.69 5.24 -0.01
C ALA A 114 -4.63 6.14 1.24
N LEU A 115 -5.24 5.71 2.35
CA LEU A 115 -5.21 6.46 3.60
C LEU A 115 -3.83 6.44 4.27
N VAL A 116 -3.13 5.30 4.26
CA VAL A 116 -1.74 5.21 4.74
C VAL A 116 -0.83 6.10 3.90
N TYR A 117 -1.04 6.15 2.57
CA TYR A 117 -0.31 7.05 1.68
C TYR A 117 -0.49 8.52 2.09
N LYS A 118 -1.74 8.96 2.32
CA LYS A 118 -2.06 10.30 2.80
C LYS A 118 -1.36 10.63 4.13
N CYS A 119 -1.46 9.75 5.13
CA CYS A 119 -0.77 9.95 6.41
C CYS A 119 0.75 10.00 6.24
N ALA A 120 1.32 9.13 5.39
CA ALA A 120 2.75 9.11 5.14
C ALA A 120 3.25 10.39 4.47
N ASP A 121 2.50 10.93 3.50
CA ASP A 121 2.80 12.21 2.86
C ASP A 121 2.73 13.35 3.87
N PHE A 122 1.67 13.40 4.68
CA PHE A 122 1.51 14.40 5.74
C PHE A 122 2.69 14.39 6.72
N LEU A 123 3.09 13.21 7.21
CA LEU A 123 4.19 13.06 8.17
C LEU A 123 5.59 13.22 7.53
N GLY A 124 5.66 13.16 6.20
CA GLY A 124 6.89 13.17 5.41
C GLY A 124 7.71 11.89 5.59
N ILE A 125 7.06 10.73 5.61
CA ILE A 125 7.68 9.40 5.68
C ILE A 125 7.74 8.80 4.27
N GLU A 126 8.74 9.19 3.50
CA GLU A 126 8.82 8.89 2.05
C GLU A 126 8.78 7.38 1.74
N ASN A 127 9.50 6.56 2.51
CA ASN A 127 9.53 5.11 2.29
C ASN A 127 8.16 4.45 2.49
N LEU A 128 7.37 4.94 3.46
CA LEU A 128 6.01 4.45 3.68
C LEU A 128 5.08 4.90 2.57
N LYS A 129 5.21 6.15 2.13
CA LYS A 129 4.46 6.72 1.01
C LYS A 129 4.66 5.88 -0.26
N MET A 130 5.91 5.58 -0.61
CA MET A 130 6.24 4.72 -1.75
C MET A 130 5.68 3.31 -1.60
N LEU A 131 5.84 2.69 -0.42
CA LEU A 131 5.34 1.33 -0.15
C LEU A 131 3.80 1.26 -0.26
N ALA A 132 3.10 2.26 0.25
CA ALA A 132 1.64 2.34 0.18
C ALA A 132 1.15 2.49 -1.26
N ALA A 133 1.82 3.34 -2.06
CA ALA A 133 1.51 3.49 -3.48
C ALA A 133 1.76 2.21 -4.27
N GLU A 134 2.89 1.53 -4.03
CA GLU A 134 3.23 0.25 -4.67
C GLU A 134 2.13 -0.80 -4.41
N ARG A 135 1.71 -0.93 -3.15
CA ARG A 135 0.67 -1.89 -2.75
C ARG A 135 -0.69 -1.56 -3.30
N PHE A 136 -1.06 -0.27 -3.29
CA PHE A 136 -2.28 0.18 -3.94
C PHE A 136 -2.27 -0.22 -5.41
N MET A 137 -1.19 0.09 -6.14
CA MET A 137 -1.09 -0.21 -7.57
C MET A 137 -1.06 -1.71 -7.86
N SER A 138 -0.45 -2.52 -6.99
CA SER A 138 -0.47 -3.98 -7.11
C SER A 138 -1.90 -4.53 -7.08
N ASP A 139 -2.69 -4.14 -6.06
CA ASP A 139 -4.08 -4.58 -5.93
C ASP A 139 -4.97 -3.95 -7.02
N ALA A 140 -4.72 -2.70 -7.42
CA ALA A 140 -5.50 -2.01 -8.45
C ALA A 140 -5.37 -2.71 -9.81
N ARG A 141 -4.18 -3.20 -10.17
CA ARG A 141 -3.94 -3.91 -11.45
C ARG A 141 -4.78 -5.18 -11.61
N VAL A 142 -5.22 -5.79 -10.52
CA VAL A 142 -6.09 -6.98 -10.57
C VAL A 142 -7.56 -6.63 -10.34
N ALA A 143 -7.84 -5.54 -9.62
CA ALA A 143 -9.19 -5.16 -9.21
C ALA A 143 -9.88 -4.13 -10.12
N TYR A 144 -9.17 -3.44 -11.02
CA TYR A 144 -9.70 -2.26 -11.73
C TYR A 144 -10.95 -2.52 -12.58
N LEU A 145 -11.24 -3.75 -13.01
CA LEU A 145 -12.45 -4.08 -13.79
C LEU A 145 -13.69 -4.37 -12.93
N ASP A 146 -13.51 -4.49 -11.61
CA ASP A 146 -14.62 -4.78 -10.71
C ASP A 146 -15.46 -3.52 -10.47
N GLU A 147 -16.78 -3.68 -10.35
CA GLU A 147 -17.72 -2.59 -10.09
C GLU A 147 -17.41 -1.88 -8.76
N LYS A 148 -16.85 -2.59 -7.78
CA LYS A 148 -16.49 -2.04 -6.48
C LYS A 148 -15.21 -1.21 -6.50
N PHE A 149 -14.48 -1.19 -7.62
CA PHE A 149 -13.23 -0.42 -7.72
C PHE A 149 -13.45 1.10 -7.63
N ALA A 150 -14.66 1.58 -7.93
CA ALA A 150 -15.00 3.00 -7.88
C ALA A 150 -14.75 3.62 -6.49
N GLU A 151 -15.15 2.94 -5.42
CA GLU A 151 -15.04 3.47 -4.05
C GLU A 151 -13.56 3.64 -3.61
N PRO A 152 -12.67 2.63 -3.71
CA PRO A 152 -11.26 2.84 -3.39
C PRO A 152 -10.56 3.87 -4.29
N LEU A 153 -10.96 3.96 -5.57
CA LEU A 153 -10.43 4.96 -6.49
C LEU A 153 -10.82 6.38 -6.06
N GLN A 154 -12.07 6.58 -5.63
CA GLN A 154 -12.53 7.86 -5.07
C GLN A 154 -11.74 8.22 -3.82
N VAL A 155 -11.61 7.29 -2.87
CA VAL A 155 -10.83 7.52 -1.63
C VAL A 155 -9.38 7.92 -1.97
N MET A 156 -8.78 7.32 -2.99
CA MET A 156 -7.45 7.70 -3.47
C MET A 156 -7.41 9.14 -4.00
N TYR A 157 -8.37 9.56 -4.82
CA TYR A 157 -8.40 10.93 -5.33
C TYR A 157 -8.66 11.98 -4.26
N GLU A 158 -9.45 11.66 -3.22
CA GLU A 158 -9.66 12.53 -2.04
C GLU A 158 -8.43 12.57 -1.13
N SER A 159 -7.62 11.51 -1.15
CA SER A 159 -6.43 11.33 -0.31
C SER A 159 -5.14 11.87 -0.95
N THR A 160 -5.19 12.31 -2.20
CA THR A 160 -4.04 12.76 -2.98
C THR A 160 -4.27 14.15 -3.58
N ARG A 161 -3.19 14.90 -3.76
CA ARG A 161 -3.25 16.19 -4.46
C ARG A 161 -3.42 15.99 -5.97
N PRO A 162 -3.97 16.96 -6.72
CA PRO A 162 -4.09 16.87 -8.18
C PRO A 162 -2.76 16.71 -8.92
N ASP A 163 -1.66 17.18 -8.33
CA ASP A 163 -0.29 17.10 -8.86
C ASP A 163 0.50 15.89 -8.33
N ASP A 164 -0.17 14.94 -7.67
CA ASP A 164 0.49 13.77 -7.10
C ASP A 164 1.00 12.79 -8.17
N GLU A 165 2.33 12.72 -8.31
CA GLU A 165 2.97 11.91 -9.34
C GLU A 165 3.12 10.42 -8.97
N TYR A 166 3.05 10.07 -7.68
CA TYR A 166 3.43 8.74 -7.21
C TYR A 166 2.25 7.76 -7.09
N LEU A 167 1.04 8.24 -6.82
CA LEU A 167 -0.15 7.40 -6.70
C LEU A 167 -1.25 7.83 -7.66
N ARG A 168 -1.57 9.13 -7.72
CA ARG A 168 -2.67 9.64 -8.55
C ARG A 168 -2.41 9.44 -10.04
N VAL A 169 -1.30 9.96 -10.55
CA VAL A 169 -0.94 9.83 -11.98
C VAL A 169 -0.91 8.36 -12.44
N PRO A 170 -0.26 7.41 -11.72
CA PRO A 170 -0.26 5.99 -12.10
C PRO A 170 -1.64 5.34 -12.08
N ALA A 171 -2.47 5.64 -11.08
CA ALA A 171 -3.83 5.10 -10.99
C ALA A 171 -4.73 5.63 -12.11
N THR A 172 -4.65 6.93 -12.41
CA THR A 172 -5.35 7.53 -13.56
C THR A 172 -4.86 6.91 -14.87
N ALA A 173 -3.55 6.75 -15.04
CA ALA A 173 -2.98 6.12 -16.22
C ALA A 173 -3.44 4.66 -16.41
N LEU A 174 -3.58 3.90 -15.32
CA LEU A 174 -4.15 2.55 -15.35
C LEU A 174 -5.59 2.58 -15.88
N CYS A 175 -6.41 3.51 -15.36
CA CYS A 175 -7.80 3.66 -15.79
C CYS A 175 -7.92 4.08 -17.26
N VAL A 176 -7.10 5.03 -17.70
CA VAL A 176 -7.05 5.47 -19.11
C VAL A 176 -6.60 4.33 -20.02
N LYS A 177 -5.57 3.59 -19.63
CA LYS A 177 -5.04 2.46 -20.41
C LYS A 177 -6.10 1.39 -20.70
N HIS A 178 -6.93 1.12 -19.71
CA HIS A 178 -8.00 0.12 -19.82
C HIS A 178 -9.38 0.75 -19.96
N GLY A 179 -9.44 2.02 -20.38
CA GLY A 179 -10.66 2.81 -20.43
C GLY A 179 -11.77 2.14 -21.24
N GLU A 180 -11.40 1.40 -22.28
CA GLU A 180 -12.29 0.65 -23.18
C GLU A 180 -13.02 -0.52 -22.50
N SER A 181 -12.41 -1.07 -21.46
CA SER A 181 -12.96 -2.21 -20.73
C SER A 181 -14.00 -1.78 -19.70
N PHE A 182 -14.12 -0.48 -19.41
CA PHE A 182 -15.17 0.04 -18.54
C PHE A 182 -16.48 0.17 -19.30
N PRO A 183 -17.59 -0.36 -18.76
CA PRO A 183 -18.92 0.02 -19.21
C PRO A 183 -19.08 1.54 -19.09
N ALA A 184 -19.67 2.19 -20.10
CA ALA A 184 -19.86 3.64 -20.11
C ALA A 184 -20.67 4.17 -18.90
N ALA A 185 -21.50 3.31 -18.30
CA ALA A 185 -22.32 3.63 -17.12
C ALA A 185 -21.68 3.20 -15.78
N SER A 186 -20.42 2.72 -15.79
CA SER A 186 -19.74 2.27 -14.58
C SER A 186 -19.51 3.44 -13.60
N ASP A 187 -19.66 3.16 -12.32
CA ASP A 187 -19.35 4.13 -11.26
C ASP A 187 -17.89 4.58 -11.29
N THR A 188 -16.97 3.71 -11.75
CA THR A 188 -15.56 4.07 -11.96
C THR A 188 -15.41 5.21 -12.97
N VAL A 189 -16.21 5.19 -14.05
CA VAL A 189 -16.20 6.26 -15.06
C VAL A 189 -16.71 7.58 -14.48
N LYS A 190 -17.74 7.54 -13.62
CA LYS A 190 -18.26 8.72 -12.94
C LYS A 190 -17.19 9.35 -12.03
N VAL A 191 -16.48 8.52 -11.25
CA VAL A 191 -15.36 8.98 -10.41
C VAL A 191 -14.27 9.63 -11.27
N LEU A 192 -13.93 9.05 -12.42
CA LEU A 192 -12.95 9.65 -13.34
C LEU A 192 -13.43 10.98 -13.94
N GLU A 193 -14.71 11.08 -14.30
CA GLU A 193 -15.30 12.34 -14.80
C GLU A 193 -15.32 13.43 -13.74
N GLU A 194 -15.54 13.08 -12.46
CA GLU A 194 -15.58 14.02 -11.35
C GLU A 194 -14.18 14.52 -10.95
N TYR A 195 -13.23 13.60 -10.73
CA TYR A 195 -11.91 13.94 -10.18
C TYR A 195 -10.86 14.26 -11.26
N GLU A 196 -11.01 13.69 -12.45
CA GLU A 196 -10.05 13.80 -13.56
C GLU A 196 -10.72 14.29 -14.85
N HIS A 197 -11.66 15.23 -14.73
CA HIS A 197 -12.45 15.78 -15.85
C HIS A 197 -11.58 16.21 -17.06
N SER A 198 -10.39 16.76 -16.82
CA SER A 198 -9.47 17.18 -17.88
C SER A 198 -8.89 15.98 -18.65
N VAL A 199 -8.43 14.95 -17.93
CA VAL A 199 -7.87 13.75 -18.55
C VAL A 199 -8.97 12.96 -19.26
N TRP A 200 -10.10 12.76 -18.59
CA TRP A 200 -11.20 11.98 -19.14
C TRP A 200 -11.93 12.69 -20.28
N GLY A 201 -12.05 14.02 -20.20
CA GLY A 201 -12.61 14.85 -21.26
C GLY A 201 -11.79 14.82 -22.56
N VAL A 202 -10.48 14.60 -22.48
CA VAL A 202 -9.62 14.36 -23.66
C VAL A 202 -9.69 12.91 -24.10
N TYR A 203 -9.73 11.96 -23.17
CA TYR A 203 -9.79 10.53 -23.46
C TYR A 203 -11.07 10.13 -24.23
N LYS A 204 -12.23 10.60 -23.77
CA LYS A 204 -13.55 10.16 -24.27
C LYS A 204 -13.75 10.45 -25.78
N PRO A 205 -13.46 11.65 -26.32
CA PRO A 205 -13.54 11.90 -27.76
C PRO A 205 -12.53 11.07 -28.56
N LEU A 206 -11.29 10.98 -28.09
CA LEU A 206 -10.24 10.19 -28.76
C LEU A 206 -10.65 8.73 -28.94
N PHE A 207 -11.41 8.19 -27.98
CA PHE A 207 -11.87 6.82 -28.02
C PHE A 207 -13.20 6.62 -28.77
N THR A 208 -14.16 7.55 -28.61
CA THR A 208 -15.50 7.43 -29.23
C THR A 208 -15.47 7.68 -30.75
N GLU A 209 -14.53 8.48 -31.24
CA GLU A 209 -14.43 8.83 -32.68
C GLU A 209 -13.69 7.78 -33.54
N GLY A 210 -13.44 6.57 -33.04
CA GLY A 210 -13.01 5.44 -33.88
C GLY A 210 -11.51 5.38 -34.19
N TYR A 211 -10.64 5.91 -33.34
CA TYR A 211 -9.18 5.72 -33.43
C TYR A 211 -8.70 4.37 -32.86
N GLY A 212 -9.42 3.28 -33.19
CA GLY A 212 -9.15 1.93 -32.67
C GLY A 212 -7.87 1.25 -33.18
N GLN A 213 -6.80 1.97 -33.55
CA GLN A 213 -5.57 1.34 -34.07
C GLN A 213 -4.23 1.92 -33.63
N ASP A 214 -4.14 3.08 -32.96
CA ASP A 214 -2.83 3.66 -32.60
C ASP A 214 -2.50 3.59 -31.10
N HIS A 215 -2.82 2.46 -30.47
CA HIS A 215 -2.43 2.11 -29.09
C HIS A 215 -0.94 2.24 -28.82
N SER A 216 -0.13 2.08 -29.87
CA SER A 216 1.33 2.13 -29.80
C SER A 216 1.85 3.43 -29.18
N ARG A 217 1.18 4.57 -29.40
CA ARG A 217 1.60 5.87 -28.84
C ARG A 217 1.26 6.02 -27.37
N LEU A 218 0.08 5.56 -26.96
CA LEU A 218 -0.38 5.60 -25.58
C LEU A 218 0.44 4.64 -24.71
N ASP A 219 0.70 3.43 -25.19
CA ASP A 219 1.57 2.46 -24.53
C ASP A 219 3.01 2.98 -24.39
N ASN A 220 3.55 3.66 -25.40
CA ASN A 220 4.87 4.30 -25.32
C ASN A 220 4.92 5.44 -24.29
N LEU A 221 3.83 6.21 -24.14
CA LEU A 221 3.77 7.30 -23.17
C LEU A 221 3.65 6.75 -21.74
N ILE A 222 2.81 5.73 -21.56
CA ILE A 222 2.63 5.05 -20.27
C ILE A 222 3.89 4.30 -19.85
N SER A 223 4.58 3.63 -20.79
CA SER A 223 5.86 2.96 -20.50
C SER A 223 6.91 3.96 -20.02
N LYS A 224 7.02 5.13 -20.67
CA LYS A 224 7.94 6.18 -20.24
C LYS A 224 7.62 6.73 -18.85
N ILE A 225 6.35 6.81 -18.47
CA ILE A 225 5.93 7.23 -17.13
C ILE A 225 6.33 6.16 -16.10
N ASN A 226 6.05 4.87 -16.36
CA ASN A 226 6.41 3.78 -15.45
C ASN A 226 7.93 3.61 -15.30
N ASP A 227 8.69 3.78 -16.38
CA ASP A 227 10.15 3.73 -16.34
C ASP A 227 10.73 4.84 -15.47
N ARG A 228 10.16 6.06 -15.54
CA ARG A 228 10.54 7.17 -14.67
C ARG A 228 10.25 6.89 -13.21
N LEU A 229 9.09 6.31 -12.89
CA LEU A 229 8.74 5.96 -11.51
C LEU A 229 9.65 4.86 -10.95
N SER A 230 10.00 3.86 -11.78
CA SER A 230 10.91 2.77 -11.39
C SER A 230 12.35 3.26 -11.18
N GLN A 231 12.81 4.22 -12.00
CA GLN A 231 14.12 4.85 -11.86
C GLN A 231 14.18 5.74 -10.61
N ASN A 232 13.13 6.50 -10.32
CA ASN A 232 13.06 7.35 -9.14
C ASN A 232 12.98 6.54 -7.83
N GLY A 233 12.32 5.38 -7.82
CA GLY A 233 12.31 4.48 -6.66
C GLY A 233 13.67 3.82 -6.35
N SER A 234 14.55 3.68 -7.35
CA SER A 234 15.88 3.09 -7.19
C SER A 234 16.92 4.09 -6.68
N ASP A 235 16.72 5.38 -6.92
CA ASP A 235 17.69 6.44 -6.57
C ASP A 235 17.59 6.87 -5.09
N CYS A 236 16.45 6.61 -4.44
CA CYS A 236 16.27 6.82 -3.00
C CYS A 236 17.07 5.84 -2.12
N GLY A 237 17.47 4.68 -2.65
CA GLY A 237 18.23 3.67 -1.92
C GLY A 237 19.75 3.92 -1.84
N ASN A 238 20.31 4.72 -2.75
CA ASN A 238 21.77 4.86 -2.89
C ASN A 238 22.34 6.18 -2.32
N ARG A 239 21.51 7.12 -1.87
CA ARG A 239 22.00 8.42 -1.36
C ARG A 239 22.34 8.49 0.13
N ILE A 240 22.19 7.40 0.90
CA ILE A 240 22.49 7.39 2.34
C ILE A 240 23.95 6.97 2.65
N VAL A 241 24.76 6.60 1.66
CA VAL A 241 26.12 6.05 1.91
C VAL A 241 27.29 7.02 1.63
N GLU A 242 27.09 8.22 1.09
CA GLU A 242 28.22 9.05 0.58
C GLU A 242 28.35 10.48 1.13
N THR A 243 27.82 10.78 2.31
CA THR A 243 28.23 12.00 3.04
C THR A 243 28.55 11.67 4.49
N GLY A 244 29.71 11.06 4.69
CA GLY A 244 30.29 10.82 6.01
C GLY A 244 31.80 10.71 5.88
N LEU A 245 32.46 11.85 5.65
CA LEU A 245 33.84 12.16 6.04
C LEU A 245 34.01 13.68 6.10
#